data_AF-A0A3Q2CRA3-F1
#
_entry.id   AF-A0A3Q2CRA3-F1
#
_cell.length_a   1.000
_cell.length_b   1.000
_cell.length_c   1.000
_cell.angle_alpha   90.00
_cell.angle_beta   90.00
_cell.angle_gamma   90.00
#
_symmetry.space_group_name_H-M   'P 1'
#
loop_
_entity.id
_entity.type
_entity.pdbx_description
1 polymer ?
#
loop_
_entity_poly.entity_id
_entity_poly.type
_entity_poly.pdbx_seq_one_letter_code
_entity_poly.pdbx_strand_id
1 'polypeptide(L)'
;LIKCKMLEKTRIVLLGKTGAGKSSTGNTILGEKKKKAFNVDFSSSSVTEKCQKETCHMNDRTVTVIDTPGMFDTKLSEKDLKTEIEKCIMMSLPGPHIFLLVISLAERFTAEGKNAIKWITENFGEGVSKYTVVVFTRGGELEGTIENHLQKSEDLKKLIGDCEGRYVVFNNENIGNRTKVNDLFEIIDKVVELNGGHYTSKIYKQAQNKLWWGQVGQGVENAGSYLMWAAGAAAVRGAMMAGEAVALSATQMAALGGAAVMKGIGWLLTPKKDNS
;
A
#
# COMPACT_ATOMS: atom_id res chain seq x y z
N LEU A 1 12.10 -18.34 21.03
CA LEU A 1 11.95 -17.97 19.60
C LEU A 1 10.63 -17.20 19.47
N ILE A 2 10.69 -15.88 19.34
CA ILE A 2 9.49 -15.07 19.07
C ILE A 2 9.17 -15.29 17.59
N LYS A 3 8.07 -16.00 17.30
CA LYS A 3 7.54 -16.06 15.94
C LYS A 3 6.94 -14.69 15.63
N CYS A 4 7.50 -13.98 14.65
CA CYS A 4 6.82 -12.83 14.05
C CYS A 4 5.41 -13.26 13.62
N LYS A 5 4.42 -12.43 13.92
CA LYS A 5 3.03 -12.74 13.58
C LYS A 5 2.86 -12.71 12.06
N MET A 6 2.46 -13.83 11.47
CA MET A 6 2.14 -13.91 10.04
C MET A 6 0.96 -12.99 9.72
N LEU A 7 1.10 -12.17 8.68
CA LEU A 7 0.04 -11.30 8.16
C LEU A 7 -0.93 -12.10 7.30
N GLU A 8 -2.21 -12.03 7.60
CA GLU A 8 -3.27 -12.64 6.77
C GLU A 8 -3.45 -11.95 5.42
N LYS A 9 -3.13 -10.65 5.35
CA LYS A 9 -3.23 -9.82 4.14
C LYS A 9 -1.95 -9.01 3.96
N THR A 10 -1.42 -8.99 2.75
CA THR A 10 -0.22 -8.23 2.41
C THR A 10 -0.45 -7.47 1.11
N ARG A 11 -0.04 -6.20 1.08
CA ARG A 11 -0.18 -5.30 -0.07
C ARG A 11 1.21 -4.80 -0.40
N ILE A 12 1.69 -5.16 -1.58
CA ILE A 12 3.05 -4.91 -2.05
C ILE A 12 2.95 -3.96 -3.23
N VAL A 13 3.71 -2.87 -3.20
CA VAL A 13 3.82 -1.92 -4.31
C VAL A 13 5.21 -2.04 -4.91
N LEU A 14 5.32 -2.34 -6.21
CA LEU A 14 6.59 -2.51 -6.92
C LEU A 14 7.01 -1.20 -7.56
N LEU A 15 8.17 -0.68 -7.18
CA LEU A 15 8.71 0.60 -7.63
C LEU A 15 10.04 0.41 -8.36
N GLY A 16 10.42 1.37 -9.19
CA GLY A 16 11.69 1.35 -9.92
C GLY A 16 11.54 1.74 -11.39
N LYS A 17 12.70 1.88 -12.05
CA LYS A 17 12.76 2.30 -13.46
C LYS A 17 12.15 1.26 -14.42
N THR A 18 11.88 1.69 -15.64
CA THR A 18 11.52 0.79 -16.74
C THR A 18 12.66 -0.21 -16.99
N GLY A 19 12.31 -1.47 -17.27
CA GLY A 19 13.30 -2.54 -17.51
C GLY A 19 13.95 -3.13 -16.25
N ALA A 20 13.71 -2.58 -15.06
CA ALA A 20 14.30 -3.13 -13.82
C ALA A 20 13.81 -4.54 -13.42
N GLY A 21 12.77 -5.06 -14.09
CA GLY A 21 12.19 -6.38 -13.80
C GLY A 21 11.10 -6.37 -12.73
N LYS A 22 10.34 -5.27 -12.59
CA LYS A 22 9.21 -5.16 -11.65
C LYS A 22 8.14 -6.22 -11.91
N SER A 23 7.58 -6.26 -13.11
CA SER A 23 6.56 -7.23 -13.51
C SER A 23 7.02 -8.68 -13.31
N SER A 24 8.27 -8.99 -13.67
CA SER A 24 8.88 -10.31 -13.42
C SER A 24 9.00 -10.61 -11.93
N THR A 25 9.39 -9.63 -11.11
CA THR A 25 9.44 -9.77 -9.65
C THR A 25 8.05 -10.03 -9.07
N GLY A 26 7.03 -9.33 -9.54
CA GLY A 26 5.63 -9.57 -9.17
C GLY A 26 5.17 -10.99 -9.50
N ASN A 27 5.52 -11.48 -10.70
CA ASN A 27 5.24 -12.85 -11.11
C ASN A 27 5.98 -13.87 -10.22
N THR A 28 7.25 -13.63 -9.87
CA THR A 28 8.02 -14.48 -8.93
C THR A 28 7.35 -14.55 -7.56
N ILE A 29 6.90 -13.42 -7.02
CA ILE A 29 6.21 -13.36 -5.72
C ILE A 29 4.93 -14.19 -5.76
N LEU A 30 4.07 -13.95 -6.75
CA LEU A 30 2.77 -14.59 -6.92
C LEU A 30 2.88 -16.08 -7.29
N GLY A 31 4.02 -16.51 -7.83
CA GLY A 31 4.34 -17.90 -8.09
C GLY A 31 3.48 -18.56 -9.18
N GLU A 32 3.57 -19.89 -9.27
CA GLU A 32 3.05 -20.64 -10.42
C GLU A 32 1.54 -20.58 -10.61
N LYS A 33 0.77 -20.31 -9.55
CA LYS A 33 -0.70 -20.20 -9.62
C LYS A 33 -1.18 -19.03 -10.49
N LYS A 34 -0.30 -18.05 -10.75
CA LYS A 34 -0.54 -16.93 -11.67
C LYS A 34 0.67 -16.70 -12.58
N LYS A 35 1.16 -17.75 -13.26
CA LYS A 35 2.15 -17.58 -14.34
C LYS A 35 1.61 -16.53 -15.33
N LYS A 36 2.35 -15.42 -15.48
CA LYS A 36 1.99 -14.23 -16.29
C LYS A 36 0.88 -13.33 -15.70
N ALA A 37 0.84 -13.16 -14.37
CA ALA A 37 -0.03 -12.18 -13.72
C ALA A 37 0.19 -10.76 -14.29
N PHE A 38 1.45 -10.43 -14.55
CA PHE A 38 1.86 -9.22 -15.26
C PHE A 38 2.51 -9.60 -16.59
N ASN A 39 2.18 -8.86 -17.65
CA ASN A 39 2.80 -9.05 -18.96
C ASN A 39 4.27 -8.66 -18.90
N VAL A 40 5.16 -9.57 -19.29
CA VAL A 40 6.60 -9.35 -19.43
C VAL A 40 6.92 -9.50 -20.91
N ASP A 41 7.38 -8.42 -21.54
CA ASP A 41 7.94 -8.46 -22.89
C ASP A 41 9.35 -7.89 -22.85
N PHE A 42 10.24 -8.46 -23.67
CA PHE A 42 11.62 -8.01 -23.83
C PHE A 42 11.77 -6.94 -24.92
N SER A 43 10.65 -6.48 -25.50
CA SER A 43 10.65 -5.41 -26.50
C SER A 43 11.08 -4.05 -25.91
N SER A 44 11.74 -3.22 -26.72
CA SER A 44 12.31 -1.91 -26.34
C SER A 44 11.27 -0.83 -25.99
N SER A 45 9.97 -1.13 -26.13
CA SER A 45 8.84 -0.34 -25.67
C SER A 45 8.37 -0.83 -24.31
N SER A 46 8.40 0.04 -23.29
CA SER A 46 7.85 -0.24 -21.95
C SER A 46 6.44 -0.81 -22.05
N VAL A 47 6.22 -2.06 -21.66
CA VAL A 47 4.89 -2.71 -21.78
C VAL A 47 3.94 -2.30 -20.66
N THR A 48 4.44 -1.79 -19.53
CA THR A 48 3.60 -1.34 -18.42
C THR A 48 3.43 0.17 -18.45
N GLU A 49 2.42 0.61 -19.20
CA GLU A 49 2.02 2.03 -19.28
C GLU A 49 1.08 2.45 -18.14
N LYS A 50 0.47 1.47 -17.44
CA LYS A 50 -0.54 1.70 -16.40
C LYS A 50 -0.29 0.80 -15.19
N CYS A 51 -0.70 1.26 -14.00
CA CYS A 51 -0.67 0.44 -12.80
C CYS A 51 -1.57 -0.79 -12.95
N GLN A 52 -1.04 -1.95 -12.58
CA GLN A 52 -1.76 -3.23 -12.59
C GLN A 52 -1.80 -3.80 -11.18
N LYS A 53 -2.92 -4.41 -10.80
CA LYS A 53 -3.12 -4.98 -9.47
C LYS A 53 -3.55 -6.43 -9.58
N GLU A 54 -2.79 -7.30 -8.95
CA GLU A 54 -3.06 -8.73 -8.91
C GLU A 54 -3.10 -9.23 -7.48
N THR A 55 -4.06 -10.10 -7.17
CA THR A 55 -4.21 -10.70 -5.83
C THR A 55 -4.22 -12.22 -5.90
N CYS A 56 -3.45 -12.88 -5.05
CA CYS A 56 -3.36 -14.34 -4.96
C CYS A 56 -3.42 -14.80 -3.50
N HIS A 57 -3.93 -16.00 -3.27
CA HIS A 57 -3.93 -16.65 -1.96
C HIS A 57 -2.81 -17.70 -1.90
N MET A 58 -1.85 -17.50 -1.00
CA MET A 58 -0.62 -18.28 -0.89
C MET A 58 -0.34 -18.61 0.58
N ASN A 59 -0.24 -19.90 0.94
CA ASN A 59 0.16 -20.36 2.27
C ASN A 59 -0.53 -19.58 3.41
N ASP A 60 -1.87 -19.51 3.37
CA ASP A 60 -2.75 -18.80 4.31
C ASP A 60 -2.69 -17.27 4.30
N ARG A 61 -1.94 -16.67 3.36
CA ARG A 61 -1.83 -15.22 3.18
C ARG A 61 -2.47 -14.78 1.87
N THR A 62 -3.28 -13.74 1.93
CA THR A 62 -3.76 -13.03 0.74
C THR A 62 -2.77 -11.96 0.36
N VAL A 63 -2.09 -12.14 -0.77
CA VAL A 63 -1.06 -11.24 -1.27
C VAL A 63 -1.62 -10.45 -2.45
N THR A 64 -1.65 -9.13 -2.32
CA THR A 64 -1.92 -8.19 -3.40
C THR A 64 -0.61 -7.55 -3.83
N VAL A 65 -0.27 -7.64 -5.11
CA VAL A 65 0.87 -6.97 -5.74
C VAL A 65 0.35 -5.90 -6.69
N ILE A 66 0.86 -4.68 -6.56
CA ILE A 66 0.61 -3.57 -7.47
C ILE A 66 1.90 -3.33 -8.25
N ASP A 67 1.88 -3.61 -9.54
CA ASP A 67 2.96 -3.25 -10.46
C ASP A 67 2.72 -1.84 -10.99
N THR A 68 3.74 -0.99 -10.96
CA THR A 68 3.65 0.41 -11.40
C THR A 68 4.40 0.60 -12.72
N PRO A 69 4.04 1.62 -13.52
CA PRO A 69 4.89 2.09 -14.60
C PRO A 69 6.29 2.48 -14.12
N GLY A 70 7.22 2.65 -15.06
CA GLY A 70 8.55 3.18 -14.77
C GLY A 70 8.48 4.57 -14.14
N MET A 71 8.89 4.68 -12.88
CA MET A 71 8.78 5.93 -12.11
C MET A 71 9.75 7.03 -12.56
N PHE A 72 10.80 6.62 -13.28
CA PHE A 72 11.85 7.50 -13.81
C PHE A 72 11.86 7.49 -15.34
N ASP A 73 10.78 7.04 -15.97
CA ASP A 73 10.70 6.94 -17.43
C ASP A 73 10.40 8.31 -18.03
N THR A 74 11.34 8.87 -18.80
CA THR A 74 11.17 10.14 -19.52
C THR A 74 10.12 10.06 -20.64
N LYS A 75 9.61 8.86 -20.95
CA LYS A 75 8.54 8.66 -21.93
C LYS A 75 7.16 9.05 -21.40
N LEU A 76 6.95 9.06 -20.08
CA LEU A 76 5.69 9.51 -19.48
C LEU A 76 5.73 11.01 -19.20
N SER A 77 4.64 11.71 -19.51
CA SER A 77 4.49 13.10 -19.07
C SER A 77 4.35 13.16 -17.55
N GLU A 78 4.74 14.27 -16.92
CA GLU A 78 4.58 14.47 -15.48
C GLU A 78 3.12 14.29 -15.02
N LYS A 79 2.17 14.71 -15.88
CA LYS A 79 0.73 14.58 -15.61
C LYS A 79 0.29 13.11 -15.60
N ASP A 80 0.77 12.32 -16.56
CA ASP A 80 0.44 10.90 -16.63
C ASP A 80 1.08 10.13 -15.48
N LEU A 81 2.33 10.44 -15.16
CA LEU A 81 3.03 9.88 -14.01
C LEU A 81 2.27 10.16 -12.70
N LYS A 82 1.85 11.40 -12.47
CA LYS A 82 1.04 11.77 -11.30
C LYS A 82 -0.29 11.01 -11.25
N THR A 83 -0.95 10.87 -12.40
CA THR A 83 -2.21 10.11 -12.51
C THR A 83 -2.01 8.64 -12.14
N GLU A 84 -0.91 8.03 -12.57
CA GLU A 84 -0.58 6.64 -12.23
C GLU A 84 -0.19 6.49 -10.75
N ILE A 85 0.50 7.47 -10.15
CA ILE A 85 0.75 7.51 -8.71
C ILE A 85 -0.56 7.56 -7.92
N GLU A 86 -1.50 8.42 -8.31
CA GLU A 86 -2.82 8.50 -7.69
C GLU A 86 -3.57 7.15 -7.79
N LYS A 87 -3.55 6.50 -8.96
CA LYS A 87 -4.12 5.16 -9.12
C LYS A 87 -3.44 4.13 -8.22
N CYS A 88 -2.12 4.14 -8.13
CA CYS A 88 -1.35 3.25 -7.25
C CYS A 88 -1.77 3.41 -5.78
N ILE A 89 -1.93 4.65 -5.30
CA ILE A 89 -2.40 4.95 -3.95
C ILE A 89 -3.81 4.37 -3.74
N MET A 90 -4.73 4.61 -4.67
CA MET A 90 -6.10 4.10 -4.61
C MET A 90 -6.15 2.56 -4.60
N MET A 91 -5.30 1.90 -5.39
CA MET A 91 -5.23 0.43 -5.48
C MET A 91 -4.65 -0.23 -4.22
N SER A 92 -3.85 0.51 -3.45
CA SER A 92 -3.11 0.02 -2.29
C SER A 92 -3.73 0.43 -0.94
N LEU A 93 -4.89 1.10 -0.93
CA LEU A 93 -5.59 1.49 0.29
C LEU A 93 -5.88 0.31 1.25
N PRO A 94 -5.90 0.54 2.58
CA PRO A 94 -5.66 1.82 3.29
C PRO A 94 -4.21 2.32 3.21
N GLY A 95 -3.29 1.46 2.75
CA GLY A 95 -1.92 1.76 2.38
C GLY A 95 -1.11 0.48 2.23
N PRO A 96 0.02 0.47 1.51
CA PRO A 96 0.81 -0.74 1.32
C PRO A 96 1.46 -1.22 2.62
N HIS A 97 1.63 -2.52 2.74
CA HIS A 97 2.43 -3.10 3.82
C HIS A 97 3.93 -2.98 3.54
N ILE A 98 4.31 -2.99 2.26
CA ILE A 98 5.69 -2.82 1.84
C ILE A 98 5.77 -2.19 0.45
N PHE A 99 6.81 -1.41 0.23
CA PHE A 99 7.30 -1.00 -1.08
C PHE A 99 8.52 -1.82 -1.45
N LEU A 100 8.57 -2.36 -2.67
CA LEU A 100 9.74 -3.04 -3.19
C LEU A 100 10.39 -2.16 -4.26
N LEU A 101 11.56 -1.62 -3.97
CA LEU A 101 12.34 -0.85 -4.92
C LEU A 101 13.20 -1.81 -5.75
N VAL A 102 12.76 -2.08 -6.98
CA VAL A 102 13.38 -3.06 -7.88
C VAL A 102 14.51 -2.41 -8.67
N ILE A 103 15.69 -3.01 -8.59
CA ILE A 103 16.93 -2.56 -9.24
C ILE A 103 17.55 -3.72 -9.99
N SER A 104 17.78 -3.54 -11.29
CA SER A 104 18.52 -4.50 -12.11
C SER A 104 20.02 -4.37 -11.89
N LEU A 105 20.67 -5.49 -11.61
CA LEU A 105 22.14 -5.56 -11.47
C LEU A 105 22.87 -5.65 -12.80
N ALA A 106 22.18 -5.94 -13.90
CA ALA A 106 22.78 -6.02 -15.23
C ALA A 106 23.09 -4.64 -15.84
N GLU A 107 22.68 -3.55 -15.17
CA GLU A 107 22.84 -2.20 -15.66
C GLU A 107 23.61 -1.34 -14.65
N ARG A 108 24.30 -0.32 -15.15
CA ARG A 108 25.00 0.64 -14.28
C ARG A 108 24.00 1.32 -13.35
N PHE A 109 24.42 1.54 -12.10
CA PHE A 109 23.61 2.30 -11.15
C PHE A 109 23.57 3.77 -11.57
N THR A 110 22.39 4.22 -11.98
CA THR A 110 22.19 5.55 -12.58
C THR A 110 21.72 6.57 -11.55
N ALA A 111 21.66 7.86 -11.92
CA ALA A 111 21.22 8.95 -11.04
C ALA A 111 19.79 8.75 -10.52
N GLU A 112 18.93 8.11 -11.32
CA GLU A 112 17.57 7.70 -10.95
C GLU A 112 17.60 6.75 -9.75
N GLY A 113 18.52 5.79 -9.75
CA GLY A 113 18.73 4.89 -8.62
C GLY A 113 19.18 5.64 -7.36
N LYS A 114 20.10 6.60 -7.50
CA LYS A 114 20.63 7.40 -6.39
C LYS A 114 19.56 8.25 -5.70
N ASN A 115 18.61 8.75 -6.47
CA ASN A 115 17.54 9.63 -6.00
C ASN A 115 16.22 8.89 -5.76
N ALA A 116 16.21 7.55 -5.84
CA ALA A 116 14.97 6.79 -5.81
C ALA A 116 14.17 7.00 -4.53
N ILE A 117 14.82 6.92 -3.35
CA ILE A 117 14.13 7.13 -2.07
C ILE A 117 13.61 8.56 -1.93
N LYS A 118 14.39 9.56 -2.33
CA LYS A 118 13.94 10.95 -2.35
C LYS A 118 12.68 11.11 -3.20
N TRP A 119 12.70 10.58 -4.43
CA TRP A 119 11.56 10.64 -5.33
C TRP A 119 10.33 9.93 -4.75
N ILE A 120 10.52 8.76 -4.12
CA ILE A 120 9.40 8.02 -3.50
C ILE A 120 8.82 8.82 -2.33
N THR A 121 9.67 9.44 -1.50
CA THR A 121 9.25 10.30 -0.40
C THR A 121 8.44 11.50 -0.90
N GLU A 122 8.88 12.16 -1.97
CA GLU A 122 8.16 13.30 -2.57
C GLU A 122 6.76 12.92 -3.08
N ASN A 123 6.58 11.68 -3.56
CA ASN A 123 5.33 11.24 -4.18
C ASN A 123 4.38 10.49 -3.22
N PHE A 124 4.91 9.73 -2.26
CA PHE A 124 4.11 8.92 -1.32
C PHE A 124 4.09 9.48 0.10
N GLY A 125 5.02 10.38 0.43
CA GLY A 125 5.15 11.04 1.72
C GLY A 125 6.31 10.52 2.59
N GLU A 126 6.49 11.19 3.71
CA GLU A 126 7.54 10.90 4.69
C GLU A 126 7.41 9.51 5.34
N GLY A 127 8.57 8.93 5.69
CA GLY A 127 8.65 7.65 6.37
C GLY A 127 8.51 6.42 5.46
N VAL A 128 8.36 6.61 4.15
CA VAL A 128 8.23 5.52 3.17
C VAL A 128 9.44 4.57 3.16
N SER A 129 10.64 5.09 3.43
CA SER A 129 11.89 4.32 3.47
C SER A 129 11.88 3.23 4.55
N LYS A 130 11.18 3.45 5.66
CA LYS A 130 10.97 2.46 6.74
C LYS A 130 10.15 1.25 6.28
N TYR A 131 9.36 1.43 5.23
CA TYR A 131 8.52 0.42 4.61
C TYR A 131 9.07 -0.03 3.26
N THR A 132 10.33 0.30 2.94
CA THR A 132 10.94 -0.04 1.66
C THR A 132 11.99 -1.14 1.83
N VAL A 133 11.98 -2.10 0.89
CA VAL A 133 13.00 -3.13 0.72
C VAL A 133 13.55 -3.02 -0.70
N VAL A 134 14.88 -3.04 -0.85
CA VAL A 134 15.52 -3.08 -2.16
C VAL A 134 15.48 -4.50 -2.72
N VAL A 135 14.99 -4.67 -3.93
CA VAL A 135 15.00 -5.96 -4.63
C VAL A 135 15.99 -5.88 -5.78
N PHE A 136 17.09 -6.62 -5.69
CA PHE A 136 18.03 -6.76 -6.78
C PHE A 136 17.59 -7.88 -7.72
N THR A 137 17.44 -7.58 -9.01
CA THR A 137 17.13 -8.56 -10.05
C THR A 137 18.36 -8.90 -10.87
N ARG A 138 18.30 -10.02 -11.60
CA ARG A 138 19.41 -10.54 -12.43
C ARG A 138 20.68 -10.84 -11.62
N GLY A 139 20.50 -11.22 -10.34
CA GLY A 139 21.62 -11.58 -9.46
C GLY A 139 22.41 -12.82 -9.90
N GLY A 140 21.84 -13.66 -10.79
CA GLY A 140 22.54 -14.79 -11.39
C GLY A 140 23.64 -14.41 -12.39
N GLU A 141 23.65 -13.15 -12.83
CA GLU A 141 24.66 -12.60 -13.76
C GLU A 141 25.83 -11.93 -13.04
N LEU A 142 25.86 -11.98 -11.69
CA LEU A 142 26.95 -11.43 -10.91
C LEU A 142 28.17 -12.35 -10.91
N GLU A 143 29.35 -11.78 -11.16
CA GLU A 143 30.61 -12.43 -10.83
C GLU A 143 30.90 -12.27 -9.31
N GLY A 144 30.51 -13.28 -8.54
CA GLY A 144 30.68 -13.32 -7.08
C GLY A 144 29.41 -13.03 -6.30
N THR A 145 29.54 -12.61 -5.04
CA THR A 145 28.38 -12.36 -4.17
C THR A 145 27.82 -10.94 -4.35
N ILE A 146 26.54 -10.74 -4.01
CA ILE A 146 25.94 -9.40 -4.00
C ILE A 146 26.70 -8.47 -3.06
N GLU A 147 27.20 -8.96 -1.92
CA GLU A 147 27.97 -8.19 -0.97
C GLU A 147 29.23 -7.59 -1.62
N ASN A 148 29.94 -8.36 -2.45
CA ASN A 148 31.10 -7.87 -3.19
C ASN A 148 30.73 -6.75 -4.17
N HIS A 149 29.56 -6.84 -4.81
CA HIS A 149 29.07 -5.78 -5.70
C HIS A 149 28.67 -4.52 -4.93
N LEU A 150 28.00 -4.67 -3.79
CA LEU A 150 27.64 -3.55 -2.91
C LEU A 150 28.89 -2.86 -2.36
N GLN A 151 29.94 -3.61 -2.03
CA GLN A 151 31.20 -3.03 -1.55
C GLN A 151 31.87 -2.09 -2.55
N LYS A 152 31.64 -2.31 -3.86
CA LYS A 152 32.22 -1.52 -4.95
C LYS A 152 31.46 -0.22 -5.26
N SER A 153 30.30 0.02 -4.65
CA SER A 153 29.46 1.19 -4.94
C SER A 153 28.93 1.86 -3.68
N GLU A 154 29.50 3.02 -3.34
CA GLU A 154 29.04 3.85 -2.23
C GLU A 154 27.59 4.31 -2.40
N ASP A 155 27.16 4.55 -3.64
CA ASP A 155 25.79 4.95 -3.91
C ASP A 155 24.78 3.81 -3.61
N LEU A 156 25.14 2.55 -3.93
CA LEU A 156 24.30 1.39 -3.57
C LEU A 156 24.28 1.15 -2.06
N LYS A 157 25.42 1.30 -1.37
CA LYS A 157 25.48 1.23 0.10
C LYS A 157 24.58 2.28 0.72
N LYS A 158 24.63 3.52 0.21
CA LYS A 158 23.78 4.61 0.67
C LYS A 158 22.31 4.28 0.48
N LEU A 159 21.91 3.82 -0.71
CA LEU A 159 20.52 3.45 -0.97
C LEU A 159 20.01 2.37 0.00
N ILE A 160 20.83 1.34 0.24
CA ILE A 160 20.48 0.28 1.20
C ILE A 160 20.42 0.84 2.62
N GLY A 161 21.33 1.73 2.98
CA GLY A 161 21.33 2.45 4.26
C GLY A 161 20.06 3.28 4.46
N ASP A 162 19.61 4.00 3.42
CA ASP A 162 18.34 4.74 3.42
C ASP A 162 17.14 3.81 3.63
N CYS A 163 17.25 2.53 3.22
CA CYS A 163 16.27 1.46 3.47
C CYS A 163 16.58 0.62 4.72
N GLU A 164 17.35 1.16 5.68
CA GLU A 164 17.76 0.51 6.94
C GLU A 164 18.39 -0.88 6.76
N GLY A 165 19.20 -1.07 5.72
CA GLY A 165 19.93 -2.30 5.47
C GLY A 165 19.12 -3.40 4.75
N ARG A 166 17.86 -3.15 4.39
CA ARG A 166 16.96 -4.19 3.85
C ARG A 166 17.12 -4.37 2.34
N TYR A 167 17.58 -5.55 1.94
CA TYR A 167 17.54 -5.96 0.54
C TYR A 167 17.29 -7.47 0.39
N VAL A 168 16.83 -7.87 -0.79
CA VAL A 168 16.77 -9.26 -1.26
C VAL A 168 17.29 -9.36 -2.69
N VAL A 169 17.77 -10.54 -3.08
CA VAL A 169 18.24 -10.82 -4.44
C VAL A 169 17.34 -11.86 -5.08
N PHE A 170 16.71 -11.50 -6.19
CA PHE A 170 15.81 -12.37 -6.94
C PHE A 170 16.46 -12.80 -8.26
N ASN A 171 16.40 -14.10 -8.52
CA ASN A 171 16.58 -14.66 -9.85
C ASN A 171 15.20 -14.97 -10.45
N ASN A 172 14.71 -14.08 -11.32
CA ASN A 172 13.38 -14.19 -11.91
C ASN A 172 13.26 -15.30 -12.98
N GLU A 173 14.37 -15.94 -13.36
CA GLU A 173 14.36 -17.11 -14.26
C GLU A 173 14.00 -18.40 -13.50
N ASN A 174 14.28 -18.45 -12.19
CA ASN A 174 13.99 -19.60 -11.34
C ASN A 174 12.76 -19.35 -10.47
N ILE A 175 11.59 -19.33 -11.10
CA ILE A 175 10.27 -19.12 -10.46
C ILE A 175 9.95 -20.21 -9.41
N GLY A 176 10.59 -21.39 -9.51
CA GLY A 176 10.44 -22.48 -8.55
C GLY A 176 11.13 -22.25 -7.20
N ASN A 177 12.07 -21.29 -7.11
CA ASN A 177 12.77 -21.01 -5.86
C ASN A 177 11.90 -20.21 -4.88
N ARG A 178 11.07 -20.93 -4.12
CA ARG A 178 10.18 -20.34 -3.11
C ARG A 178 10.91 -19.86 -1.85
N THR A 179 12.14 -20.33 -1.60
CA THR A 179 12.93 -19.91 -0.42
C THR A 179 13.15 -18.41 -0.41
N LYS A 180 13.52 -17.81 -1.56
CA LYS A 180 13.74 -16.36 -1.64
C LYS A 180 12.47 -15.54 -1.46
N VAL A 181 11.33 -16.09 -1.86
CA VAL A 181 10.02 -15.45 -1.61
C VAL A 181 9.64 -15.56 -0.14
N ASN A 182 9.98 -16.66 0.54
CA ASN A 182 9.81 -16.79 1.98
C ASN A 182 10.71 -15.81 2.74
N ASP A 183 11.99 -15.68 2.37
CA ASP A 183 12.93 -14.69 2.93
C ASP A 183 12.33 -13.27 2.84
N LEU A 184 11.77 -12.91 1.68
CA LEU A 184 11.09 -11.62 1.49
C LEU A 184 9.91 -11.45 2.45
N PHE A 185 9.06 -12.47 2.60
CA PHE A 185 7.90 -12.38 3.47
C PHE A 185 8.26 -12.30 4.95
N GLU A 186 9.34 -12.93 5.39
CA GLU A 186 9.87 -12.75 6.74
C GLU A 186 10.35 -11.31 6.99
N ILE A 187 10.99 -10.69 6.00
CA ILE A 187 11.38 -9.27 6.07
C ILE A 187 10.14 -8.39 6.17
N ILE A 188 9.12 -8.65 5.34
CA ILE A 188 7.86 -7.88 5.34
C ILE A 188 7.17 -7.96 6.71
N ASP A 189 7.08 -9.15 7.30
CA ASP A 189 6.43 -9.33 8.59
C ASP A 189 7.15 -8.56 9.70
N LYS A 190 8.49 -8.60 9.72
CA LYS A 190 9.31 -7.81 10.64
C LYS A 190 9.11 -6.30 10.45
N VAL A 191 9.11 -5.83 9.20
CA VAL A 191 8.92 -4.40 8.90
C VAL A 191 7.54 -3.93 9.37
N VAL A 192 6.48 -4.68 9.08
CA VAL A 192 5.11 -4.33 9.47
C VAL A 192 4.94 -4.37 10.99
N GLU A 193 5.52 -5.36 11.66
CA GLU A 193 5.49 -5.46 13.13
C GLU A 193 6.22 -4.28 13.79
N LEU A 194 7.45 -3.98 13.37
CA LEU A 194 8.27 -2.90 13.93
C LEU A 194 7.67 -1.51 13.70
N ASN A 195 6.95 -1.31 12.59
CA ASN A 195 6.33 -0.03 12.28
C ASN A 195 4.85 0.07 12.68
N GLY A 196 4.29 -0.96 13.31
CA GLY A 196 2.93 -0.93 13.87
C GLY A 196 1.80 -1.07 12.84
N GLY A 197 2.06 -1.63 11.65
CA GLY A 197 1.03 -1.90 10.64
C GLY A 197 1.48 -1.60 9.21
N HIS A 198 0.55 -1.13 8.39
CA HIS A 198 0.81 -0.73 7.01
C HIS A 198 1.24 0.74 6.94
N TYR A 199 1.96 1.11 5.88
CA TYR A 199 2.34 2.48 5.62
C TYR A 199 1.10 3.36 5.43
N THR A 200 1.07 4.52 6.07
CA THR A 200 0.08 5.57 5.80
C THR A 200 0.74 6.94 5.85
N SER A 201 0.29 7.83 4.97
CA SER A 201 0.67 9.24 4.95
C SER A 201 -0.55 10.14 4.84
N LYS A 202 -0.36 11.46 4.77
CA LYS A 202 -1.44 12.44 4.54
C LYS A 202 -2.22 12.10 3.26
N ILE A 203 -1.53 11.70 2.19
CA ILE A 203 -2.14 11.40 0.89
C ILE A 203 -3.03 10.15 1.00
N TYR A 204 -2.58 9.10 1.69
CA TYR A 204 -3.39 7.91 1.95
C TYR A 204 -4.64 8.20 2.79
N LYS A 205 -4.52 9.05 3.83
CA LYS A 205 -5.67 9.48 4.65
C LYS A 205 -6.69 10.27 3.83
N GLN A 206 -6.22 11.16 2.94
CA GLN A 206 -7.08 11.92 2.04
C GLN A 206 -7.80 11.03 1.03
N ALA A 207 -7.09 10.06 0.44
CA ALA A 207 -7.67 9.10 -0.49
C ALA A 207 -8.77 8.24 0.17
N GLN A 208 -8.53 7.77 1.40
CA GLN A 208 -9.55 7.05 2.19
C GLN A 208 -10.77 7.92 2.50
N ASN A 209 -10.56 9.16 2.92
CA ASN A 209 -11.66 10.09 3.18
C ASN A 209 -12.48 10.35 1.91
N LYS A 210 -11.82 10.54 0.76
CA LYS A 210 -12.51 10.78 -0.51
C LYS A 210 -13.37 9.58 -0.91
N LEU A 211 -12.87 8.35 -0.77
CA LEU A 211 -13.66 7.14 -1.01
C LEU A 211 -14.85 7.03 -0.06
N TRP A 212 -14.63 7.26 1.23
CA TRP A 212 -15.68 7.19 2.23
C TRP A 212 -16.81 8.21 1.95
N TRP A 213 -16.46 9.46 1.64
CA TRP A 213 -17.44 10.49 1.27
C TRP A 213 -18.17 10.18 -0.04
N GLY A 214 -17.49 9.60 -1.03
CA GLY A 214 -18.13 9.16 -2.27
C GLY A 214 -19.18 8.06 -2.04
N GLN A 215 -18.89 7.10 -1.17
CA GLN A 215 -19.84 6.04 -0.81
C GLN A 215 -21.04 6.57 -0.01
N VAL A 216 -20.81 7.48 0.93
CA VAL A 216 -21.88 8.11 1.70
C VAL A 216 -22.78 8.95 0.77
N GLY A 217 -22.20 9.76 -0.12
CA GLY A 217 -22.95 10.58 -1.07
C GLY A 217 -23.88 9.76 -1.98
N GLN A 218 -23.38 8.65 -2.54
CA GLN A 218 -24.21 7.74 -3.35
C GLN A 218 -25.31 7.04 -2.53
N GLY A 219 -25.07 6.79 -1.23
CA GLY A 219 -26.09 6.27 -0.32
C GLY A 219 -27.22 7.26 -0.06
N VAL A 220 -26.93 8.57 -0.05
CA VAL A 220 -27.93 9.64 0.13
C VAL A 220 -28.81 9.83 -1.10
N GLU A 221 -28.27 9.70 -2.31
CA GLU A 221 -29.04 9.85 -3.55
C GLU A 221 -29.99 8.67 -3.82
N ASN A 222 -29.60 7.45 -3.43
CA ASN A 222 -30.41 6.24 -3.67
C ASN A 222 -31.51 5.99 -2.63
N ALA A 223 -31.44 6.61 -1.46
CA ALA A 223 -32.43 6.46 -0.40
C ALA A 223 -33.20 7.77 -0.21
N GLY A 224 -34.24 7.93 -1.03
CA GLY A 224 -35.21 9.01 -0.90
C GLY A 224 -35.71 9.16 0.54
N SER A 225 -35.74 10.41 1.00
CA SER A 225 -36.45 10.98 2.16
C SER A 225 -36.28 10.36 3.56
N TYR A 226 -35.58 9.23 3.76
CA TYR A 226 -35.39 8.63 5.10
C TYR A 226 -34.03 8.90 5.77
N LEU A 227 -33.09 9.60 5.10
CA LEU A 227 -31.69 9.72 5.55
C LEU A 227 -31.34 10.95 6.41
N MET A 228 -32.31 11.56 7.08
CA MET A 228 -32.03 12.65 8.04
C MET A 228 -31.42 12.20 9.38
N TRP A 229 -31.17 10.90 9.60
CA TRP A 229 -30.48 10.42 10.81
C TRP A 229 -28.95 10.45 10.73
N ALA A 230 -28.37 10.80 9.58
CA ALA A 230 -26.92 10.94 9.42
C ALA A 230 -26.34 12.15 10.20
N ALA A 231 -27.19 13.13 10.58
CA ALA A 231 -26.79 14.18 11.52
C ALA A 231 -26.37 13.61 12.89
N GLY A 232 -26.87 12.44 13.29
CA GLY A 232 -26.47 11.73 14.50
C GLY A 232 -25.08 11.09 14.41
N ALA A 233 -24.62 10.68 13.23
CA ALA A 233 -23.29 10.06 13.07
C ALA A 233 -22.13 11.07 13.27
N ALA A 234 -22.38 12.36 13.04
CA ALA A 234 -21.43 13.41 13.40
C ALA A 234 -21.19 13.48 14.91
N ALA A 235 -22.21 13.20 15.73
CA ALA A 235 -22.10 13.17 17.19
C ALA A 235 -21.22 12.02 17.70
N VAL A 236 -21.21 10.87 17.00
CA VAL A 236 -20.38 9.69 17.36
C VAL A 236 -18.88 10.00 17.26
N ARG A 237 -18.48 10.87 16.31
CA ARG A 237 -17.08 11.29 16.18
C ARG A 237 -16.63 12.21 17.31
N GLY A 238 -17.55 13.00 17.87
CA GLY A 238 -17.30 13.83 19.07
C GLY A 238 -17.15 13.02 20.35
N ALA A 239 -17.95 11.95 20.51
CA ALA A 239 -17.91 11.09 21.69
C ALA A 239 -16.64 10.22 21.77
N MET A 240 -16.12 9.72 20.64
CA MET A 240 -14.90 8.90 20.64
C MET A 240 -13.62 9.66 21.05
N MET A 241 -13.59 10.98 20.88
CA MET A 241 -12.48 11.82 21.36
C MET A 241 -12.50 12.04 22.88
N ALA A 242 -13.63 11.78 23.54
CA ALA A 242 -13.83 11.99 24.98
C ALA A 242 -13.52 10.76 25.85
N GLY A 243 -13.04 9.65 25.27
CA GLY A 243 -12.55 8.51 26.05
C GLY A 243 -13.63 7.53 26.55
N GLU A 244 -14.86 7.61 26.05
CA GLU A 244 -15.87 6.56 26.29
C GLU A 244 -16.03 5.69 25.04
N ALA A 245 -15.55 4.44 25.12
CA ALA A 245 -15.66 3.47 24.05
C ALA A 245 -17.06 2.82 24.07
N VAL A 246 -17.97 3.27 23.21
CA VAL A 246 -19.16 2.47 22.87
C VAL A 246 -18.97 1.93 21.45
N ALA A 247 -18.41 0.73 21.38
CA ALA A 247 -18.29 -0.02 20.13
C ALA A 247 -19.64 -0.65 19.79
N LEU A 248 -20.39 -0.04 18.87
CA LEU A 248 -21.53 -0.69 18.22
C LEU A 248 -21.12 -1.15 16.83
N SER A 249 -21.24 -2.46 16.59
CA SER A 249 -21.09 -3.02 15.25
C SER A 249 -22.20 -2.48 14.32
N ALA A 250 -21.90 -2.33 13.03
CA ALA A 250 -22.87 -1.84 12.03
C ALA A 250 -24.18 -2.65 12.01
N THR A 251 -24.12 -3.94 12.37
CA THR A 251 -25.27 -4.84 12.49
C THR A 251 -26.13 -4.54 13.74
N GLN A 252 -25.52 -4.12 14.84
CA GLN A 252 -26.24 -3.72 16.06
C GLN A 252 -26.94 -2.36 15.90
N MET A 253 -26.44 -1.47 15.05
CA MET A 253 -27.13 -0.22 14.71
C MET A 253 -28.41 -0.45 13.90
N ALA A 254 -28.48 -1.52 13.10
CA ALA A 254 -29.69 -1.89 12.36
C ALA A 254 -30.78 -2.54 13.23
N ALA A 255 -30.38 -3.25 14.29
CA ALA A 255 -31.31 -4.01 15.15
C ALA A 255 -31.99 -3.18 16.26
N LEU A 256 -31.47 -2.00 16.60
CA LEU A 256 -32.08 -1.11 17.60
C LEU A 256 -33.22 -0.24 17.03
N GLY A 257 -33.57 -0.42 15.76
CA GLY A 257 -34.71 0.23 15.11
C GLY A 257 -36.10 -0.29 15.53
N GLY A 258 -36.20 -1.07 16.60
CA GLY A 258 -37.46 -1.57 17.15
C GLY A 258 -37.56 -1.31 18.64
N ALA A 259 -38.28 -0.25 19.03
CA ALA A 259 -38.88 -0.03 20.33
C ALA A 259 -38.02 -0.26 21.59
N ALA A 260 -37.16 0.69 21.96
CA ALA A 260 -36.91 1.09 23.36
C ALA A 260 -35.77 2.11 23.45
N VAL A 261 -36.09 3.39 23.69
CA VAL A 261 -35.48 4.26 24.73
C VAL A 261 -36.41 5.47 24.86
N MET A 262 -37.48 5.32 25.63
CA MET A 262 -38.42 6.39 26.00
C MET A 262 -38.30 6.67 27.50
N LYS A 263 -37.08 6.90 28.00
CA LYS A 263 -36.85 7.46 29.33
C LYS A 263 -35.56 8.28 29.34
N GLY A 264 -35.69 9.58 29.54
CA GLY A 264 -34.59 10.49 29.82
C GLY A 264 -34.30 11.43 28.66
N ILE A 265 -34.96 12.58 28.69
CA ILE A 265 -34.53 13.95 28.30
C ILE A 265 -35.83 14.71 28.03
N GLY A 266 -36.56 15.00 29.10
CA GLY A 266 -37.73 15.88 29.12
C GLY A 266 -37.35 17.29 29.57
N TRP A 267 -36.21 17.84 29.12
CA TRP A 267 -35.78 19.17 29.56
C TRP A 267 -35.40 20.16 28.46
N LEU A 268 -35.45 19.79 27.19
CA LEU A 268 -35.24 20.76 26.12
C LEU A 268 -36.45 20.72 25.22
N LEU A 269 -37.45 21.56 25.53
CA LEU A 269 -38.46 22.16 24.65
C LEU A 269 -39.65 22.64 25.51
N THR A 270 -39.45 23.72 26.26
CA THR A 270 -40.56 24.61 26.64
C THR A 270 -40.42 25.91 25.87
N PRO A 271 -41.41 26.32 25.07
CA PRO A 271 -41.40 27.63 24.45
C PRO A 271 -41.59 28.71 25.53
N LYS A 272 -40.73 29.74 25.51
CA LYS A 272 -40.99 30.98 26.26
C LYS A 272 -42.28 31.60 25.71
N LYS A 273 -43.33 31.60 26.53
CA LYS A 273 -44.44 32.55 26.43
C LYS A 273 -44.14 33.66 27.43
N ASP A 274 -43.81 34.85 26.95
CA ASP A 274 -43.91 36.06 27.75
C ASP A 274 -45.11 36.86 27.22
N ASN A 275 -46.17 36.94 28.03
CA ASN A 275 -47.27 37.89 27.91
C ASN A 275 -47.14 38.86 29.09
N SER A 276 -46.96 40.15 28.80
CA SER A 276 -47.55 41.28 29.54
C SER A 276 -47.50 42.52 28.66
#